data_AF-A0A0C2CV21-F1
#
_entry.id   AF-A0A0C2CV21-F1
#
_cell.length_a   1.000
_cell.length_b   1.000
_cell.length_c   1.000
_cell.angle_alpha   90.00
_cell.angle_beta   90.00
_cell.angle_gamma   90.00
#
_symmetry.space_group_name_H-M   'P 1'
#
loop_
_entity.id
_entity.type
_entity.pdbx_description
1 polymer ?
#
loop_
_entity_poly.entity_id
_entity_poly.type
_entity_poly.pdbx_seq_one_letter_code
_entity_poly.pdbx_strand_id
1 'polypeptide(L)'
;MKYYQAVDGFAAQWTGQMVAQSLGHLFGLEHDTPSCQCDTDSISQRCIMNDKPGFSGAAFAWQFSKCSIARMHGVWQSGHVQCLLNKPFQPSQLRECGNGVVDGSEECDCGTRETCADPCCDPLTCTLRAHAQCAAHHQCCHRCE
;
A
#
# COMPACT_ATOMS: atom_id res chain seq x y z
N MET A 1 24.94 1.49 35.81
CA MET A 1 23.55 1.09 36.04
C MET A 1 22.72 1.62 34.87
N LYS A 2 22.17 0.74 34.02
CA LYS A 2 21.28 1.16 32.93
C LYS A 2 19.86 1.31 33.50
N TYR A 3 19.36 2.53 33.58
CA TYR A 3 17.94 2.78 33.81
C TYR A 3 17.20 2.43 32.51
N TYR A 4 16.54 1.29 32.47
CA TYR A 4 15.46 1.08 31.51
C TYR A 4 14.27 1.90 32.03
N GLN A 5 13.96 3.03 31.40
CA GLN A 5 12.67 3.67 31.60
C GLN A 5 11.60 2.67 31.15
N ALA A 6 10.74 2.25 32.08
CA ALA A 6 9.52 1.55 31.72
C ALA A 6 8.70 2.50 30.84
N VAL A 7 8.41 2.09 29.61
CA VAL A 7 7.48 2.82 28.75
C VAL A 7 6.12 2.76 29.44
N ASP A 8 5.54 3.92 29.74
CA ASP A 8 4.18 3.98 30.28
C ASP A 8 3.22 3.31 29.28
N GLY A 9 2.65 2.18 29.69
CA GLY A 9 1.77 1.37 28.83
C GLY A 9 0.54 2.15 28.37
N PHE A 10 0.06 3.10 29.18
CA PHE A 10 -1.04 3.99 28.81
C PHE A 10 -0.64 4.90 27.63
N ALA A 11 0.53 5.54 27.72
CA ALA A 11 1.03 6.39 26.65
C ALA A 11 1.21 5.63 25.33
N ALA A 12 1.78 4.43 25.36
CA ALA A 12 1.99 3.62 24.16
C ALA A 12 0.67 3.18 23.50
N GLN A 13 -0.31 2.73 24.31
CA GLN A 13 -1.64 2.32 23.83
C GLN A 13 -2.41 3.51 23.25
N TRP A 14 -2.39 4.64 23.94
CA TRP A 14 -3.04 5.87 23.51
C TRP A 14 -2.47 6.38 22.18
N THR A 15 -1.14 6.48 22.08
CA THR A 15 -0.47 6.87 20.83
C THR A 15 -0.82 5.91 19.69
N GLY A 16 -0.79 4.59 19.94
CA GLY A 16 -1.17 3.58 18.95
C GLY A 16 -2.60 3.77 18.43
N GLN A 17 -3.55 4.01 19.33
CA GLN A 17 -4.94 4.29 18.96
C GLN A 17 -5.05 5.55 18.10
N MET A 18 -4.40 6.65 18.50
CA MET A 18 -4.46 7.91 17.75
C MET A 18 -3.84 7.78 16.35
N VAL A 19 -2.74 7.04 16.22
CA VAL A 19 -2.13 6.73 14.93
C VAL A 19 -3.09 5.91 14.06
N ALA A 20 -3.72 4.87 14.62
CA ALA A 20 -4.68 4.05 13.89
C ALA A 20 -5.91 4.86 13.43
N GLN A 21 -6.45 5.72 14.30
CA GLN A 21 -7.57 6.62 13.97
C GLN A 21 -7.19 7.61 12.86
N SER A 22 -5.99 8.21 12.95
CA SER A 22 -5.49 9.14 11.95
C SER A 22 -5.27 8.47 10.59
N LEU A 23 -4.73 7.26 10.57
CA LEU A 23 -4.62 6.45 9.34
C LEU A 23 -5.99 6.08 8.79
N GLY A 24 -6.97 5.77 9.65
CA GLY A 24 -8.35 5.57 9.25
C GLY A 24 -8.91 6.79 8.51
N HIS A 25 -8.70 7.99 9.04
CA HIS A 25 -9.11 9.23 8.36
C HIS A 25 -8.39 9.45 7.02
N LEU A 26 -7.10 9.11 6.91
CA LEU A 26 -6.37 9.15 5.63
C LEU A 26 -6.98 8.21 4.58
N PHE A 27 -7.59 7.11 4.99
CA PHE A 27 -8.34 6.21 4.12
C PHE A 27 -9.80 6.63 3.91
N GLY A 28 -10.21 7.81 4.38
CA GLY A 28 -11.59 8.29 4.21
C GLY A 28 -12.59 7.70 5.19
N LEU A 29 -12.14 7.07 6.28
CA LEU A 29 -13.03 6.66 7.36
C LEU A 29 -13.46 7.88 8.19
N GLU A 30 -14.76 8.01 8.42
CA GLU A 30 -15.33 8.99 9.34
C GLU A 30 -15.47 8.39 10.74
N HIS A 31 -15.74 9.24 11.73
CA HIS A 31 -16.08 8.77 13.07
C HIS A 31 -17.30 7.82 13.06
N ASP A 32 -17.32 6.92 14.04
CA ASP A 32 -18.41 5.98 14.29
C ASP A 32 -19.64 6.70 14.83
N THR A 33 -20.82 6.31 14.35
CA THR A 33 -22.11 6.73 14.94
C THR A 33 -22.50 5.82 16.10
N PRO A 34 -23.49 6.17 16.93
CA PRO A 34 -23.94 5.33 18.05
C PRO A 34 -24.41 3.92 17.66
N SER A 35 -24.77 3.70 16.39
CA SER A 35 -25.16 2.38 15.86
C SER A 35 -23.96 1.50 15.47
N CYS A 36 -22.77 2.08 15.36
CA CYS A 36 -21.57 1.37 14.94
C CYS A 36 -20.93 0.65 16.13
N GLN A 37 -20.72 -0.66 15.99
CA GLN A 37 -20.22 -1.53 17.05
C GLN A 37 -18.98 -2.28 16.59
N CYS A 38 -18.05 -2.49 17.51
CA CYS A 38 -16.92 -3.42 17.39
C CYS A 38 -17.13 -4.56 18.39
N ASP A 39 -16.53 -5.72 18.12
CA ASP A 39 -16.74 -6.93 18.92
C ASP A 39 -15.88 -6.86 20.18
N THR A 40 -16.32 -6.05 21.14
CA THR A 40 -15.61 -5.80 22.40
C THR A 40 -16.31 -6.49 23.57
N ASP A 41 -15.52 -7.15 24.43
CA ASP A 41 -16.02 -7.85 25.62
C ASP A 41 -16.42 -6.89 26.77
N SER A 42 -16.20 -5.59 26.59
CA SER A 42 -16.44 -4.57 27.62
C SER A 42 -17.36 -3.47 27.10
N ILE A 43 -18.43 -3.22 27.86
CA ILE A 43 -19.42 -2.15 27.64
C ILE A 43 -18.77 -0.75 27.56
N SER A 44 -17.55 -0.59 28.07
CA SER A 44 -16.82 0.68 28.07
C SER A 44 -15.81 0.83 26.93
N GLN A 45 -15.55 -0.23 26.17
CA GLN A 45 -14.53 -0.23 25.14
C GLN A 45 -15.06 0.45 23.87
N ARG A 46 -14.35 1.49 23.45
CA ARG A 46 -14.67 2.24 22.26
C ARG A 46 -13.95 1.62 21.06
N CYS A 47 -14.49 1.81 19.87
CA CYS A 47 -13.80 1.43 18.63
C CYS A 47 -12.76 2.50 18.25
N ILE A 48 -11.82 2.17 17.37
CA ILE A 48 -10.73 3.08 16.96
C ILE A 48 -11.27 4.40 16.40
N MET A 49 -12.37 4.38 15.64
CA MET A 49 -12.96 5.57 15.02
C MET A 49 -13.99 6.28 15.92
N ASN A 50 -13.95 6.08 17.24
CA ASN A 50 -14.84 6.80 18.14
C ASN A 50 -14.57 8.32 18.09
N ASP A 51 -15.65 9.11 18.14
CA ASP A 51 -15.58 10.58 18.11
C ASP A 51 -15.01 11.17 19.40
N LYS A 52 -15.09 10.44 20.52
CA LYS A 52 -14.59 10.89 21.82
C LYS A 52 -13.19 10.37 22.08
N PRO A 53 -12.24 11.25 22.43
CA PRO A 53 -10.94 10.80 22.88
C PRO A 53 -11.11 9.88 24.10
N GLY A 54 -10.34 8.80 24.13
CA GLY A 54 -10.12 8.04 25.36
C GLY A 54 -9.51 8.92 26.45
N PHE A 55 -9.58 8.43 27.67
CA PHE A 55 -9.17 9.13 28.88
C PHE A 55 -8.28 8.21 29.71
N SER A 56 -7.55 8.77 30.68
CA SER A 56 -6.72 7.98 31.59
C SER A 56 -7.53 6.89 32.30
N GLY A 57 -7.16 5.63 32.11
CA GLY A 57 -7.87 4.47 32.65
C GLY A 57 -8.97 3.90 31.75
N ALA A 58 -9.20 4.45 30.56
CA ALA A 58 -10.05 3.83 29.54
C ALA A 58 -9.40 2.55 29.01
N ALA A 59 -10.24 1.56 28.68
CA ALA A 59 -9.77 0.34 28.02
C ALA A 59 -9.17 0.67 26.64
N PHE A 60 -8.07 -0.01 26.29
CA PHE A 60 -7.42 0.17 25.00
C PHE A 60 -8.36 -0.20 23.84
N ALA A 61 -8.61 0.75 22.94
CA ALA A 61 -9.40 0.54 21.73
C ALA A 61 -8.48 0.02 20.61
N TRP A 62 -8.68 -1.22 20.20
CA TRP A 62 -7.85 -1.88 19.18
C TRP A 62 -8.65 -2.40 17.99
N GLN A 63 -9.97 -2.28 18.01
CA GLN A 63 -10.85 -2.75 16.96
C GLN A 63 -11.50 -1.61 16.20
N PHE A 64 -11.57 -1.75 14.88
CA PHE A 64 -12.47 -0.95 14.05
C PHE A 64 -13.91 -1.45 14.19
N SER A 65 -14.88 -0.55 14.08
CA SER A 65 -16.29 -0.93 14.05
C SER A 65 -16.66 -1.63 12.74
N LYS A 66 -17.80 -2.32 12.74
CA LYS A 66 -18.40 -2.91 11.53
C LYS A 66 -18.68 -1.85 10.45
N CYS A 67 -19.01 -0.62 10.85
CA CYS A 67 -19.19 0.51 9.92
C CYS A 67 -17.88 0.93 9.26
N SER A 68 -16.82 1.06 10.07
CA SER A 68 -15.48 1.42 9.59
C SER A 68 -14.94 0.37 8.61
N ILE A 69 -15.14 -0.92 8.90
CA ILE A 69 -14.78 -2.03 8.01
C ILE A 69 -15.56 -1.94 6.69
N ALA A 70 -16.88 -1.75 6.75
CA ALA A 70 -17.71 -1.63 5.55
C ALA A 70 -17.31 -0.43 4.67
N ARG A 71 -17.02 0.72 5.28
CA ARG A 71 -16.49 1.90 4.57
C ARG A 71 -15.15 1.62 3.92
N MET A 72 -14.23 0.94 4.62
CA MET A 72 -12.93 0.55 4.07
C MET A 72 -13.07 -0.36 2.84
N HIS A 73 -14.03 -1.28 2.82
CA HIS A 73 -14.31 -2.09 1.64
C HIS A 73 -14.70 -1.22 0.43
N GLY A 74 -15.50 -0.17 0.62
CA GLY A 74 -15.82 0.78 -0.43
C GLY A 74 -14.59 1.54 -0.94
N VAL A 75 -13.71 1.96 -0.03
CA VAL A 75 -12.44 2.61 -0.37
C VAL A 75 -11.55 1.67 -1.19
N TRP A 76 -11.47 0.40 -0.81
CA TRP A 76 -10.74 -0.62 -1.56
C TRP A 76 -11.28 -0.80 -2.98
N GLN A 77 -12.61 -0.88 -3.12
CA GLN A 77 -13.28 -1.04 -4.40
C GLN A 77 -13.15 0.19 -5.31
N SER A 78 -12.96 1.38 -4.74
CA SER A 78 -12.77 2.63 -5.50
C SER A 78 -11.41 2.73 -6.21
N GLY A 79 -10.43 1.89 -5.85
CA GLY A 79 -9.07 1.95 -6.41
C GLY A 79 -8.19 3.05 -5.80
N HIS A 80 -8.69 3.87 -4.87
CA HIS A 80 -7.91 4.94 -4.23
C HIS A 80 -6.70 4.48 -3.41
N VAL A 81 -6.63 3.18 -3.07
CA VAL A 81 -5.55 2.57 -2.26
C VAL A 81 -4.64 1.64 -3.07
N GLN A 82 -4.66 1.74 -4.41
CA GLN A 82 -3.86 0.90 -5.30
C GLN A 82 -2.35 0.93 -4.96
N CYS A 83 -1.85 2.08 -4.51
CA CYS A 83 -0.46 2.27 -4.10
C CYS A 83 -0.06 1.54 -2.82
N LEU A 84 -1.00 0.90 -2.10
CA LEU A 84 -0.76 0.13 -0.88
C LEU A 84 -0.81 -1.38 -1.13
N LEU A 85 -1.09 -1.82 -2.36
CA LEU A 85 -1.13 -3.23 -2.72
C LEU A 85 0.27 -3.83 -2.88
N ASN A 86 1.31 -2.99 -2.99
CA ASN A 86 2.67 -3.45 -2.97
C ASN A 86 3.10 -3.80 -1.53
N LYS A 87 3.87 -4.87 -1.39
CA LYS A 87 4.47 -5.24 -0.11
C LYS A 87 5.60 -4.25 0.23
N PRO A 88 5.58 -3.57 1.39
CA PRO A 88 6.64 -2.66 1.77
C PRO A 88 7.98 -3.41 1.93
N PHE A 89 9.07 -2.75 1.53
CA PHE A 89 10.44 -3.30 1.53
C PHE A 89 10.71 -4.47 0.58
N GLN A 90 9.75 -4.84 -0.25
CA GLN A 90 10.09 -5.32 -1.57
C GLN A 90 10.25 -4.08 -2.45
N PRO A 91 11.39 -3.88 -3.16
CA PRO A 91 11.34 -2.99 -4.32
C PRO A 91 10.14 -3.46 -5.14
N SER A 92 9.31 -2.54 -5.63
CA SER A 92 8.17 -2.91 -6.46
C SER A 92 8.65 -3.87 -7.55
N GLN A 93 8.42 -5.16 -7.34
CA GLN A 93 8.54 -6.18 -8.38
C GLN A 93 7.27 -6.15 -9.24
N LEU A 94 6.55 -5.02 -9.27
CA LEU A 94 5.89 -4.54 -10.47
C LEU A 94 6.93 -3.94 -11.43
N ARG A 95 8.09 -4.62 -11.56
CA ARG A 95 8.98 -4.54 -12.71
C ARG A 95 8.48 -5.66 -13.61
N GLU A 96 7.35 -5.42 -14.25
CA GLU A 96 6.73 -6.39 -15.12
C GLU A 96 7.31 -6.18 -16.51
N CYS A 97 8.51 -6.71 -16.72
CA CYS A 97 9.03 -6.85 -18.07
C CYS A 97 7.95 -7.51 -18.94
N GLY A 98 7.52 -6.81 -19.98
CA GLY A 98 6.44 -7.21 -20.87
C GLY A 98 5.13 -6.44 -20.65
N ASN A 99 5.14 -5.34 -19.89
CA ASN A 99 3.99 -4.42 -19.77
C ASN A 99 4.02 -3.31 -20.84
N GLY A 100 5.10 -3.22 -21.63
CA GLY A 100 5.28 -2.25 -22.70
C GLY A 100 5.76 -0.86 -22.25
N VAL A 101 6.20 -0.72 -20.99
CA VAL A 101 6.70 0.54 -20.42
C VAL A 101 8.12 0.32 -19.91
N VAL A 102 9.08 1.05 -20.47
CA VAL A 102 10.49 0.96 -20.05
C VAL A 102 10.66 1.66 -18.69
N ASP A 103 10.84 0.88 -17.62
CA ASP A 103 10.96 1.39 -16.26
C ASP A 103 12.26 0.94 -15.54
N GLY A 104 12.84 1.86 -14.77
CA GLY A 104 13.96 1.56 -13.87
C GLY A 104 15.27 1.18 -14.57
N SER A 105 15.51 -0.12 -14.78
CA SER A 105 16.76 -0.66 -15.34
C SER A 105 16.55 -1.46 -16.63
N GLU A 106 15.35 -1.40 -17.21
CA GLU A 106 15.08 -1.98 -18.52
C GLU A 106 15.71 -1.12 -19.62
N GLU A 107 16.22 -1.78 -20.65
CA GLU A 107 16.74 -1.10 -21.83
C GLU A 107 15.69 -1.02 -22.95
N CYS A 108 14.66 -1.87 -22.85
CA CYS A 108 13.52 -1.94 -23.76
C CYS A 108 12.38 -2.76 -23.12
N ASP A 109 11.13 -2.49 -23.51
CA ASP A 109 9.98 -3.35 -23.22
C ASP A 109 9.06 -3.35 -24.45
N CYS A 110 8.85 -4.52 -25.03
CA CYS A 110 8.05 -4.74 -26.24
C CYS A 110 6.75 -5.51 -25.98
N GLY A 111 6.35 -5.69 -24.71
CA GLY A 111 5.24 -6.54 -24.32
C GLY A 111 5.67 -7.98 -24.00
N THR A 112 4.69 -8.86 -23.76
CA THR A 112 4.94 -10.26 -23.41
C THR A 112 5.64 -11.03 -24.54
N ARG A 113 6.15 -12.22 -24.24
CA ARG A 113 6.81 -13.09 -25.23
C ARG A 113 5.96 -13.36 -26.47
N GLU A 114 4.64 -13.42 -26.32
CA GLU A 114 3.69 -13.71 -27.39
C GLU A 114 3.38 -12.50 -28.26
N THR A 115 3.50 -11.28 -27.72
CA THR A 115 3.11 -10.04 -28.41
C THR A 115 4.31 -9.21 -28.88
N CYS A 116 5.50 -9.45 -28.33
CA CYS A 116 6.70 -8.74 -28.71
C CYS A 116 7.11 -9.00 -30.17
N ALA A 117 7.06 -7.94 -30.98
CA ALA A 117 7.49 -7.94 -32.37
C ALA A 117 8.81 -7.18 -32.59
N ASP A 118 9.41 -6.62 -31.54
CA ASP A 118 10.67 -5.88 -31.62
C ASP A 118 11.86 -6.85 -31.75
N PRO A 119 12.56 -6.88 -32.90
CA PRO A 119 13.69 -7.78 -33.11
C PRO A 119 14.91 -7.40 -32.27
N CYS A 120 14.95 -6.19 -31.71
CA CYS A 120 16.07 -5.63 -30.96
C CYS A 120 15.95 -5.90 -29.46
N CYS A 121 14.74 -6.22 -28.98
CA CYS A 121 14.45 -6.44 -27.57
C CYS A 121 14.34 -7.94 -27.22
N ASP A 122 14.77 -8.32 -26.02
CA ASP A 122 14.47 -9.63 -25.44
C ASP A 122 13.28 -9.52 -24.47
N PRO A 123 12.10 -10.06 -24.82
CA PRO A 123 10.88 -9.93 -24.02
C PRO A 123 10.91 -10.72 -22.70
N LEU A 124 11.91 -11.55 -22.46
CA LEU A 124 12.07 -12.27 -21.18
C LEU A 124 12.88 -11.48 -20.16
N THR A 125 13.76 -10.59 -20.64
CA THR A 125 14.73 -9.89 -19.80
C THR A 125 14.59 -8.38 -19.86
N CYS A 126 13.86 -7.85 -20.83
CA CYS A 126 13.69 -6.41 -21.09
C CYS A 126 15.03 -5.69 -21.23
N THR A 127 15.96 -6.39 -21.88
CA THR A 127 17.27 -5.89 -22.27
C THR A 127 17.42 -5.93 -23.79
N LEU A 128 18.29 -5.08 -24.32
CA LEU A 128 18.64 -5.14 -25.72
C LEU A 128 19.35 -6.46 -26.01
N ARG A 129 19.05 -7.04 -27.17
CA ARG A 129 19.81 -8.19 -27.65
C ARG A 129 21.25 -7.77 -27.91
N ALA A 130 22.18 -8.71 -27.83
CA ALA A 130 23.61 -8.44 -27.96
C ALA A 130 24.05 -7.72 -29.26
N HIS A 131 23.21 -7.72 -30.31
CA HIS A 131 23.48 -7.05 -31.59
C HIS A 131 22.80 -5.69 -31.72
N ALA A 132 22.01 -5.26 -30.73
CA ALA A 132 21.20 -4.07 -30.78
C ALA A 132 21.81 -2.93 -29.95
N GLN A 133 21.81 -1.72 -30.51
CA GLN A 133 22.18 -0.48 -29.83
C GLN A 133 20.95 0.31 -29.36
N CYS A 134 19.77 -0.04 -29.87
CA CYS A 134 18.50 0.61 -29.60
C CYS A 134 17.33 -0.36 -29.79
N ALA A 135 16.18 -0.04 -29.18
CA ALA A 135 14.91 -0.72 -29.41
C ALA A 135 14.22 -0.16 -30.66
N ALA A 136 13.46 -0.99 -31.39
CA ALA A 136 12.87 -0.62 -32.69
C ALA A 136 11.86 0.54 -32.61
N HIS A 137 11.25 0.78 -31.44
CA HIS A 137 10.30 1.87 -31.22
C HIS A 137 10.96 3.25 -30.99
N HIS A 138 12.29 3.30 -30.79
CA HIS A 138 13.01 4.56 -30.65
C HIS A 138 13.04 5.34 -31.97
N GLN A 139 12.82 6.65 -31.92
CA GLN A 139 12.73 7.52 -33.11
C GLN A 139 13.95 7.52 -34.02
N CYS A 140 15.13 7.19 -33.47
CA CYS A 140 16.40 7.17 -34.19
C CYS A 140 16.95 5.75 -34.36
N CYS A 141 16.13 4.71 -34.22
CA CYS A 141 16.57 3.33 -34.36
C CYS A 141 16.17 2.77 -35.72
N HIS A 142 17.15 2.29 -36.48
CA HIS A 142 16.90 1.61 -37.75
C HIS A 142 17.68 0.31 -37.80
N ARG A 143 16.97 -0.83 -37.81
CA ARG A 143 17.57 -2.18 -37.76
C ARG A 143 18.47 -2.39 -36.53
N CYS A 144 18.02 -1.92 -35.38
CA CYS A 144 18.71 -2.05 -34.10
C CYS A 144 20.03 -1.25 -34.00
N GLU A 145 20.21 -0.25 -34.85
CA GLU A 145 21.33 0.72 -34.84
C GLU A 145 20.80 2.16 -34.84
#